data_AF-A0A5S3YLH7-F1
#
_entry.id   AF-A0A5S3YLH7-F1
#
_cell.length_a   1.000
_cell.length_b   1.000
_cell.length_c   1.000
_cell.angle_alpha   90.00
_cell.angle_beta   90.00
_cell.angle_gamma   90.00
#
_symmetry.space_group_name_H-M   'P 1'
#
loop_
_entity.id
_entity.type
_entity.pdbx_description
1 polymer ?
#
loop_
_entity_poly.entity_id
_entity_poly.type
_entity_poly.pdbx_seq_one_letter_code
_entity_poly.pdbx_strand_id
1 'polypeptide(L)'
;ENARTNGELFGDLIQRNPETHVLEYYKSIIINIGKTRTQGYDLDLDYAFPETSIGKFRVTYSLAEITLGEDQYLGDKEWTPSIGRYNNLESKQSFGIHWKKDKWTSSFTVAYGSEAFNSYDDIELDLTDVPEKDKYRVEREYAQDWSPSYD
;
A
#
# COMPACT_ATOMS: atom_id res chain seq x y z
N GLU A 1 -21.20 -13.32 17.79
CA GLU A 1 -22.38 -13.01 16.94
C GLU A 1 -22.07 -13.43 15.52
N ASN A 2 -23.00 -14.11 14.85
CA ASN A 2 -22.75 -14.76 13.56
C ASN A 2 -22.43 -13.72 12.48
N ALA A 3 -21.32 -13.91 11.77
CA ALA A 3 -20.97 -13.10 10.62
C ALA A 3 -22.06 -13.28 9.55
N ARG A 4 -22.88 -12.24 9.32
CA ARG A 4 -23.83 -12.18 8.21
C ARG A 4 -23.06 -12.14 6.89
N THR A 5 -23.60 -12.76 5.86
CA THR A 5 -23.07 -12.71 4.50
C THR A 5 -23.32 -11.33 3.87
N ASN A 6 -22.54 -10.94 2.86
CA ASN A 6 -22.71 -9.66 2.19
C ASN A 6 -24.12 -9.51 1.57
N GLY A 7 -24.68 -10.60 1.02
CA GLY A 7 -26.05 -10.60 0.48
C GLY A 7 -27.13 -10.25 1.51
N GLU A 8 -26.97 -10.71 2.76
CA GLU A 8 -27.89 -10.39 3.85
C GLU A 8 -27.77 -8.91 4.28
N LEU A 9 -26.57 -8.35 4.26
CA LEU A 9 -26.34 -6.92 4.55
C LEU A 9 -26.96 -6.01 3.48
N PHE A 10 -26.84 -6.37 2.20
CA PHE A 10 -27.44 -5.59 1.11
C PHE A 10 -28.98 -5.73 1.06
N GLY A 11 -29.52 -6.89 1.43
CA GLY A 11 -30.97 -7.12 1.49
C GLY A 11 -31.69 -6.19 2.47
N ASP A 12 -31.07 -5.89 3.61
CA ASP A 12 -31.62 -4.99 4.64
C ASP A 12 -31.66 -3.50 4.19
N LEU A 13 -30.95 -3.13 3.12
CA LEU A 13 -30.94 -1.76 2.57
C LEU A 13 -32.12 -1.48 1.66
N ILE A 14 -32.80 -2.54 1.23
CA ILE A 14 -33.88 -2.49 0.27
C ILE A 14 -35.19 -2.32 1.03
N GLN A 15 -35.74 -1.10 1.06
CA GLN A 15 -37.03 -0.85 1.69
C GLN A 15 -38.16 -0.95 0.67
N ARG A 16 -39.07 -1.90 0.93
CA ARG A 16 -40.34 -2.01 0.22
C ARG A 16 -41.43 -1.30 1.00
N ASN A 17 -42.33 -0.64 0.29
CA ASN A 17 -43.57 -0.17 0.85
C ASN A 17 -44.39 -1.37 1.37
N PRO A 18 -44.83 -1.39 2.64
CA PRO A 18 -45.54 -2.53 3.20
C PRO A 18 -46.94 -2.72 2.60
N GLU A 19 -47.53 -1.69 1.98
CA GLU A 19 -48.87 -1.72 1.39
C GLU A 19 -48.83 -2.03 -0.11
N THR A 20 -47.87 -1.47 -0.86
CA THR A 20 -47.81 -1.63 -2.32
C THR A 20 -46.78 -2.66 -2.78
N HIS A 21 -45.90 -3.11 -1.88
CA HIS A 21 -44.77 -4.01 -2.14
C HIS A 21 -43.76 -3.52 -3.18
N VAL A 22 -43.89 -2.26 -3.62
CA VAL A 22 -42.97 -1.59 -4.53
C VAL A 22 -41.70 -1.19 -3.78
N LEU A 23 -40.57 -1.24 -4.49
CA LEU A 23 -39.29 -0.73 -4.02
C LEU A 23 -39.30 0.79 -4.08
N GLU A 24 -39.28 1.46 -2.94
CA GLU A 24 -39.33 2.93 -2.88
C GLU A 24 -37.97 3.55 -2.55
N TYR A 25 -37.21 2.92 -1.64
CA TYR A 25 -35.96 3.50 -1.15
C TYR A 25 -34.83 2.47 -1.12
N TYR A 26 -33.67 2.90 -1.60
CA TYR A 26 -32.40 2.27 -1.31
C TYR A 26 -31.70 3.08 -0.22
N LYS A 27 -31.50 2.47 0.95
CA LYS A 27 -30.76 3.12 2.03
C LYS A 27 -29.27 3.02 1.76
N SER A 28 -28.70 4.06 1.14
CA SER A 28 -27.24 4.16 1.00
C SER A 28 -26.63 4.42 2.37
N ILE A 29 -26.13 3.37 3.00
CA ILE A 29 -25.30 3.46 4.20
C ILE A 29 -23.89 3.03 3.84
N ILE A 30 -22.88 3.64 4.48
CA ILE A 30 -21.51 3.16 4.37
C ILE A 30 -21.43 1.83 5.10
N ILE A 31 -21.17 0.75 4.35
CA ILE A 31 -20.95 -0.57 4.92
C ILE A 31 -19.45 -0.85 4.86
N ASN A 32 -18.83 -1.02 6.02
CA ASN A 32 -17.41 -1.35 6.12
C ASN A 32 -17.21 -2.88 6.01
N ILE A 33 -17.27 -3.39 4.78
CA ILE A 33 -17.05 -4.81 4.44
C ILE A 33 -15.70 -5.07 3.78
N GLY A 34 -14.97 -4.00 3.45
CA GLY A 34 -13.63 -4.10 2.90
C GLY A 34 -12.63 -4.54 3.97
N LYS A 35 -11.59 -5.26 3.54
CA LYS A 35 -10.46 -5.60 4.41
C LYS A 35 -9.16 -5.29 3.68
N THR A 36 -8.16 -4.86 4.43
CA THR A 36 -6.80 -4.67 3.94
C THR A 36 -5.87 -5.46 4.84
N ARG A 37 -4.87 -6.11 4.27
CA ARG A 37 -3.79 -6.73 5.02
C ARG A 37 -2.45 -6.26 4.47
N THR A 38 -1.57 -5.88 5.38
CA THR A 38 -0.23 -5.43 5.04
C THR A 38 0.76 -6.06 6.00
N GLN A 39 1.86 -6.56 5.46
CA GLN A 39 2.99 -7.06 6.22
C GLN A 39 4.26 -6.45 5.63
N GLY A 40 5.21 -6.15 6.49
CA GLY A 40 6.47 -5.58 6.09
C GLY A 40 7.47 -5.59 7.21
N TYR A 41 8.60 -4.93 6.96
CA TYR A 41 9.62 -4.67 7.95
C TYR A 41 10.12 -3.25 7.81
N ASP A 42 10.36 -2.63 8.95
CA ASP A 42 10.99 -1.33 9.06
C ASP A 42 12.37 -1.50 9.70
N LEU A 43 13.36 -0.80 9.15
CA LEU A 43 14.73 -0.77 9.63
C LEU A 43 15.20 0.69 9.74
N ASP A 44 15.54 1.08 10.96
CA ASP A 44 16.17 2.37 11.24
C ASP A 44 17.57 2.15 11.82
N LEU A 45 18.55 2.82 11.22
CA LEU A 45 19.93 2.89 11.67
C LEU A 45 20.32 4.32 11.92
N ASP A 46 20.88 4.55 13.10
CA ASP A 46 21.36 5.85 13.51
C ASP A 46 22.67 5.67 14.28
N TYR A 47 23.75 6.16 13.68
CA TYR A 47 25.07 6.00 14.25
C TYR A 47 25.84 7.32 14.26
N ALA A 48 26.28 7.71 15.45
CA ALA A 48 27.16 8.86 15.65
C ALA A 48 28.59 8.38 15.88
N PHE A 49 29.49 8.75 14.99
CA PHE A 49 30.91 8.46 15.13
C PHE A 49 31.52 9.29 16.29
N PRO A 50 32.61 8.79 16.90
CA PRO A 50 33.42 9.60 17.80
C PRO A 50 33.86 10.91 17.15
N GLU A 51 34.05 11.94 17.96
CA GLU A 51 34.53 13.23 17.48
C GLU A 51 35.97 13.13 17.01
N THR A 52 36.26 13.74 15.86
CA THR A 52 37.60 13.81 15.26
C THR A 52 38.04 15.26 15.13
N SER A 53 39.31 15.49 14.77
CA SER A 53 39.83 16.86 14.52
C SER A 53 39.11 17.62 13.41
N ILE A 54 38.43 16.89 12.52
CA ILE A 54 37.62 17.47 11.44
C ILE A 54 36.13 17.58 11.80
N GLY A 55 35.72 17.16 13.00
CA GLY A 55 34.34 17.25 13.49
C GLY A 55 33.73 15.89 13.83
N LYS A 56 32.43 15.92 14.16
CA LYS A 56 31.61 14.77 14.48
C LYS A 56 30.69 14.44 13.32
N PHE A 57 30.70 13.18 12.90
CA PHE A 57 29.81 12.66 11.86
C PHE A 57 28.70 11.82 12.48
N ARG A 58 27.52 11.86 11.86
CA ARG A 58 26.40 10.97 12.14
C ARG A 58 25.83 10.50 10.82
N VAL A 59 25.55 9.21 10.74
CA VAL A 59 24.90 8.59 9.59
C VAL A 59 23.53 8.08 10.03
N THR A 60 22.52 8.34 9.22
CA THR A 60 21.18 7.81 9.38
C THR A 60 20.77 7.02 8.14
N TYR A 61 20.02 5.96 8.34
CA TYR A 61 19.42 5.19 7.28
C TYR A 61 18.06 4.67 7.76
N SER A 62 17.03 4.83 6.92
CA SER A 62 15.70 4.31 7.18
C SER A 62 15.23 3.54 5.97
N LEU A 63 14.64 2.36 6.19
CA LEU A 63 14.01 1.52 5.18
C LEU A 63 12.64 1.08 5.73
N ALA A 64 11.61 1.24 4.92
CA ALA A 64 10.32 0.60 5.10
C ALA A 64 10.06 -0.27 3.86
N GLU A 65 9.84 -1.56 4.06
CA GLU A 65 9.54 -2.52 2.99
C GLU A 65 8.23 -3.24 3.28
N ILE A 66 7.33 -3.27 2.31
CA ILE A 66 6.09 -4.05 2.33
C ILE A 66 6.34 -5.36 1.58
N THR A 67 6.16 -6.50 2.26
CA THR A 67 6.30 -7.84 1.67
C THR A 67 4.97 -8.49 1.31
N LEU A 68 3.87 -7.99 1.87
CA LEU A 68 2.49 -8.40 1.57
C LEU A 68 1.61 -7.16 1.65
N GLY A 69 0.78 -6.92 0.64
CA GLY A 69 -0.15 -5.80 0.62
C GLY A 69 -1.29 -6.16 -0.31
N GLU A 70 -2.46 -6.40 0.27
CA GLU A 70 -3.63 -6.86 -0.46
C GLU A 70 -4.91 -6.28 0.14
N ASP A 71 -5.87 -6.05 -0.76
CA ASP A 71 -7.18 -5.52 -0.46
C ASP A 71 -8.27 -6.51 -0.87
N GLN A 72 -9.29 -6.62 -0.04
CA GLN A 72 -10.51 -7.36 -0.28
C GLN A 72 -11.66 -6.34 -0.27
N TYR A 73 -12.17 -5.96 -1.44
CA TYR A 73 -13.19 -4.90 -1.56
C TYR A 73 -14.56 -5.28 -1.00
N LEU A 74 -14.94 -6.56 -1.11
CA LEU A 74 -16.12 -7.13 -0.47
C LEU A 74 -15.66 -8.33 0.36
N GLY A 75 -16.10 -8.46 1.61
CA GLY A 75 -15.56 -9.43 2.57
C GLY A 75 -15.59 -10.92 2.19
N ASP A 76 -16.24 -11.27 1.08
CA ASP A 76 -16.36 -12.60 0.46
C ASP A 76 -15.67 -12.73 -0.91
N LYS A 77 -15.12 -11.64 -1.47
CA LYS A 77 -14.36 -11.63 -2.73
C LYS A 77 -12.91 -12.07 -2.52
N GLU A 78 -12.21 -12.33 -3.61
CA GLU A 78 -10.78 -12.64 -3.58
C GLU A 78 -9.95 -11.45 -3.07
N TRP A 79 -8.79 -11.77 -2.48
CA TRP A 79 -7.80 -10.77 -2.11
C TRP A 79 -7.06 -10.34 -3.38
N THR A 80 -6.98 -9.04 -3.59
CA THR A 80 -6.31 -8.44 -4.74
C THR A 80 -5.05 -7.72 -4.29
N PRO A 81 -3.92 -7.90 -4.98
CA PRO A 81 -2.68 -7.17 -4.68
C PRO A 81 -2.86 -5.65 -4.70
N SER A 82 -2.27 -4.97 -3.72
CA SER A 82 -2.32 -3.52 -3.57
C SER A 82 -0.94 -2.84 -3.48
N ILE A 83 0.15 -3.61 -3.39
CA ILE A 83 1.51 -3.07 -3.44
C ILE A 83 1.78 -2.47 -4.83
N GLY A 84 2.39 -1.29 -4.87
CA GLY A 84 2.70 -0.53 -6.08
C GLY A 84 1.50 0.20 -6.69
N ARG A 85 0.26 -0.23 -6.42
CA ARG A 85 -0.96 0.43 -6.90
C ARG A 85 -1.21 1.75 -6.15
N TYR A 86 -1.63 2.79 -6.86
CA TYR A 86 -2.11 4.06 -6.28
C TYR A 86 -1.14 4.70 -5.26
N ASN A 87 0.16 4.72 -5.57
CA ASN A 87 1.23 5.22 -4.69
C ASN A 87 1.48 4.41 -3.41
N ASN A 88 1.00 3.17 -3.32
CA ASN A 88 1.35 2.26 -2.24
C ASN A 88 2.75 1.66 -2.46
N LEU A 89 3.79 2.47 -2.28
CA LEU A 89 5.17 2.08 -2.62
C LEU A 89 5.59 0.83 -1.81
N GLU A 90 6.10 -0.18 -2.51
CA GLU A 90 6.70 -1.37 -1.89
C GLU A 90 7.82 -1.00 -0.93
N SER A 91 8.70 -0.09 -1.33
CA SER A 91 9.88 0.27 -0.56
C SER A 91 10.07 1.77 -0.49
N LYS A 92 10.46 2.25 0.69
CA LYS A 92 10.85 3.64 0.93
C LYS A 92 12.14 3.64 1.71
N GLN A 93 13.13 4.37 1.23
CA GLN A 93 14.46 4.43 1.79
C GLN A 93 14.91 5.87 1.94
N SER A 94 15.65 6.15 3.01
CA SER A 94 16.36 7.42 3.14
C SER A 94 17.74 7.20 3.76
N PHE A 95 18.69 8.02 3.35
CA PHE A 95 20.05 7.99 3.85
C PHE A 95 20.50 9.42 4.15
N GLY A 96 21.07 9.63 5.33
CA GLY A 96 21.55 10.92 5.80
C GLY A 96 23.00 10.85 6.27
N ILE A 97 23.78 11.87 5.91
CA ILE A 97 25.08 12.17 6.51
C ILE A 97 24.99 13.55 7.13
N HIS A 98 25.32 13.64 8.41
CA HIS A 98 25.35 14.87 9.17
C HIS A 98 26.74 15.09 9.73
N TRP A 99 27.23 16.31 9.60
CA TRP A 99 28.53 16.75 10.10
C TRP A 99 28.36 17.97 10.99
N LYS A 100 29.12 18.00 12.08
CA LYS A 100 29.20 19.16 12.98
C LYS A 100 30.63 19.40 13.42
N LYS A 101 31.07 20.66 13.39
CA LYS A 101 32.33 21.12 13.98
C LYS A 101 32.14 22.51 14.58
N ASP A 102 32.35 22.65 15.89
CA ASP A 102 32.12 23.90 16.62
C ASP A 102 30.72 24.49 16.37
N LYS A 103 30.66 25.64 15.67
CA LYS A 103 29.43 26.34 15.28
C LYS A 103 28.94 25.97 13.87
N TRP A 104 29.69 25.16 13.13
CA TRP A 104 29.36 24.75 11.77
C TRP A 104 28.66 23.42 11.74
N THR A 105 27.66 23.30 10.88
CA THR A 105 26.92 22.08 10.61
C THR A 105 26.68 21.94 9.12
N SER A 106 26.73 20.71 8.61
CA SER A 106 26.33 20.37 7.25
C SER A 106 25.54 19.07 7.28
N SER A 107 24.58 18.93 6.36
CA SER A 107 23.81 17.71 6.22
C SER A 107 23.50 17.44 4.76
N PHE A 108 23.58 16.19 4.37
CA PHE A 108 23.17 15.68 3.08
C PHE A 108 22.21 14.52 3.31
N THR A 109 21.04 14.58 2.67
CA THR A 109 20.02 13.54 2.78
C THR A 109 19.50 13.19 1.39
N VAL A 110 19.39 11.89 1.12
CA VAL A 110 18.75 11.36 -0.08
C VAL A 110 17.57 10.50 0.33
N ALA A 111 16.51 10.53 -0.45
CA ALA A 111 15.35 9.67 -0.30
C ALA A 111 15.06 8.97 -1.64
N TYR A 112 14.67 7.71 -1.55
CA TYR A 112 14.32 6.86 -2.69
C TYR A 112 13.04 6.10 -2.34
N GLY A 113 12.16 5.94 -3.33
CA GLY A 113 10.99 5.09 -3.22
C GLY A 113 10.90 4.19 -4.44
N SER A 114 10.36 2.99 -4.27
CA SER A 114 10.05 2.13 -5.41
C SER A 114 8.98 2.79 -6.30
N GLU A 115 8.89 2.29 -7.53
CA GLU A 115 7.91 2.76 -8.50
C GLU A 115 6.49 2.39 -8.07
N ALA A 116 5.55 3.26 -8.42
CA ALA A 116 4.11 3.02 -8.31
C ALA A 116 3.43 3.16 -9.66
N PHE A 117 2.26 2.55 -9.78
CA PHE A 117 1.44 2.55 -10.98
C PHE A 117 -0.03 2.82 -10.65
N ASN A 118 -0.75 3.36 -11.62
CA ASN A 118 -2.16 3.69 -11.54
C ASN A 118 -2.90 2.90 -12.63
N SER A 119 -3.16 1.61 -12.40
CA SER A 119 -3.91 0.78 -13.34
C SER A 119 -5.00 0.00 -12.60
N TYR A 120 -6.21 0.02 -13.18
CA TYR A 120 -7.39 -0.75 -12.77
C TYR A 120 -7.61 -1.99 -13.64
N ASP A 121 -6.83 -2.18 -14.71
CA ASP A 121 -7.08 -3.25 -15.66
C ASP A 121 -6.56 -4.58 -15.11
N ASP A 122 -7.50 -5.33 -14.54
CA ASP A 122 -7.36 -6.72 -14.10
C ASP A 122 -7.10 -7.63 -15.32
N ILE A 123 -5.87 -7.62 -15.81
CA ILE A 123 -5.37 -8.77 -16.57
C ILE A 123 -5.00 -9.80 -15.50
N GLU A 124 -5.79 -10.88 -15.41
CA GLU A 124 -5.44 -12.04 -14.58
C GLU A 124 -4.09 -12.59 -15.06
N LEU A 125 -3.03 -12.20 -14.35
CA LEU A 125 -1.71 -12.75 -14.57
C LEU A 125 -1.67 -14.14 -13.93
N ASP A 126 -1.32 -15.16 -14.71
CA ASP A 126 -1.01 -16.48 -14.16
C ASP A 126 0.34 -16.41 -13.43
N LEU A 127 0.25 -16.18 -12.12
CA LEU A 127 1.40 -16.09 -11.22
C LEU A 127 1.63 -17.41 -10.46
N THR A 128 1.04 -18.52 -10.90
CA THR A 128 1.08 -19.81 -10.19
C THR A 128 2.51 -20.27 -9.91
N ASP A 129 3.44 -19.99 -10.83
CA ASP A 129 4.85 -20.39 -10.74
C ASP A 129 5.77 -19.29 -10.19
N VAL A 130 5.23 -18.11 -9.84
CA VAL A 130 6.02 -17.00 -9.30
C VAL A 130 6.05 -17.11 -7.77
N PRO A 131 7.22 -17.05 -7.11
CA PRO A 131 7.29 -17.03 -5.65
C PRO A 131 6.43 -15.88 -5.10
N GLU A 132 5.70 -16.12 -4.00
CA GLU A 132 4.76 -15.14 -3.42
C GLU A 132 5.35 -13.73 -3.28
N LYS A 133 6.60 -13.65 -2.81
CA LYS A 133 7.34 -12.40 -2.65
C LYS A 133 7.62 -11.64 -3.96
N ASP A 134 7.64 -12.35 -5.10
CA ASP A 134 8.00 -11.82 -6.40
C ASP A 134 6.76 -11.57 -7.27
N LYS A 135 5.58 -12.11 -6.91
CA LYS A 135 4.31 -11.91 -7.62
C LYS A 135 4.00 -10.43 -7.81
N TYR A 136 4.13 -9.66 -6.73
CA TYR A 136 3.87 -8.21 -6.71
C TYR A 136 4.84 -7.39 -7.57
N ARG A 137 6.05 -7.89 -7.81
CA ARG A 137 7.01 -7.26 -8.71
C ARG A 137 6.64 -7.54 -10.16
N VAL A 138 6.25 -8.79 -10.47
CA VAL A 138 5.82 -9.18 -11.82
C VAL A 138 4.55 -8.44 -12.25
N GLU A 139 3.56 -8.31 -11.36
CA GLU A 139 2.36 -7.51 -11.66
C GLU A 139 2.68 -6.04 -11.97
N ARG A 140 3.66 -5.47 -11.28
CA ARG A 140 4.10 -4.09 -11.48
C ARG A 140 4.81 -3.89 -12.80
N GLU A 141 5.75 -4.77 -13.13
CA GLU A 141 6.44 -4.74 -14.43
C GLU A 141 5.41 -4.84 -15.57
N TYR A 142 4.39 -5.68 -15.42
CA TYR A 142 3.32 -5.81 -16.40
C TYR A 142 2.41 -4.57 -16.47
N ALA A 143 2.08 -3.96 -15.33
CA ALA A 143 1.30 -2.73 -15.29
C ALA A 143 2.03 -1.51 -15.88
N GLN A 144 3.37 -1.55 -15.97
CA GLN A 144 4.18 -0.51 -16.62
C GLN A 144 4.13 -0.59 -18.15
N ASP A 145 3.98 -1.78 -18.72
CA ASP A 145 3.80 -1.98 -20.17
C ASP A 145 2.43 -1.46 -20.66
N TRP A 146 1.49 -1.25 -19.75
CA TRP A 146 0.23 -0.59 -20.02
C TRP A 146 0.40 0.93 -19.97
N SER A 147 0.69 1.52 -21.14
CA SER A 147 0.62 2.97 -21.28
C SER A 147 -0.84 3.41 -21.10
N PRO A 148 -1.14 4.37 -20.19
CA PRO A 148 -2.47 4.97 -20.18
C PRO A 148 -2.68 5.64 -21.54
N SER A 149 -3.57 5.09 -22.36
CA SER A 149 -4.12 5.83 -23.48
C SER A 149 -4.94 6.97 -22.89
N TYR A 150 -4.33 8.14 -22.80
CA TYR A 150 -5.06 9.37 -22.60
C TYR A 150 -5.79 9.70 -23.91
N ASP A 151 -7.03 9.24 -24.02
CA ASP A 151 -8.07 9.87 -24.85
C ASP A 151 -8.93 10.78 -23.98
#